data_AF-A0AAW9ILZ7-F1
#
_entry.id   AF-A0AAW9ILZ7-F1
#
_cell.length_a   1.000
_cell.length_b   1.000
_cell.length_c   1.000
_cell.angle_alpha   90.00
_cell.angle_beta   90.00
_cell.angle_gamma   90.00
#
_symmetry.space_group_name_H-M   'P 1'
#
loop_
_entity.id
_entity.type
_entity.pdbx_description
1 polymer ?
#
loop_
_entity_poly.entity_id
_entity_poly.type
_entity_poly.pdbx_seq_one_letter_code
_entity_poly.pdbx_strand_id
1 'polypeptide(L)' 'MIIWINGAFGSGKSTIAELLHLKIEISHIYAPEQVGYFLWGNFPDEIKRTGDFQDNSIYKT' A
#
# COMPACT_ATOMS: atom_id res chain seq x y z
N MET A 1 2.22 19.26 -4.72
CA MET A 1 2.95 18.86 -3.50
C MET A 1 2.74 17.36 -3.30
N ILE A 2 3.77 16.62 -2.88
CA ILE A 2 3.64 15.19 -2.50
C ILE A 2 3.82 15.09 -0.99
N ILE A 3 2.87 14.47 -0.30
CA ILE A 3 2.96 14.18 1.13
C ILE A 3 3.13 12.67 1.28
N TRP A 4 4.29 12.25 1.79
CA TRP A 4 4.58 10.83 2.03
C TRP A 4 4.29 10.47 3.48
N ILE A 5 3.32 9.57 3.70
CA ILE A 5 2.87 9.16 5.04
C ILE A 5 3.40 7.75 5.31
N ASN A 6 4.42 7.63 6.17
CA ASN A 6 5.01 6.36 6.56
C ASN A 6 4.65 5.98 8.01
N GLY A 7 4.65 4.68 8.31
CA GLY A 7 4.36 4.14 9.63
C GLY A 7 4.12 2.62 9.61
N ALA A 8 4.26 1.98 10.77
CA ALA A 8 4.04 0.54 10.94
C ALA A 8 2.57 0.12 10.63
N PHE A 9 2.32 -1.18 10.57
CA PHE A 9 0.94 -1.70 10.45
C PHE A 9 0.08 -1.19 11.61
N GLY A 10 -1.14 -0.74 11.29
CA GLY A 10 -2.07 -0.19 12.27
C GLY A 10 -1.70 1.18 12.84
N SER A 11 -0.63 1.85 12.38
CA SER A 11 -0.19 3.14 12.94
C SER A 11 -1.06 4.35 12.55
N GLY A 12 -2.21 4.14 11.90
CA GLY A 12 -3.15 5.22 11.52
C GLY A 12 -2.82 5.97 10.22
N LYS A 13 -1.97 5.43 9.33
CA LYS A 13 -1.60 6.08 8.05
C LYS A 13 -2.81 6.48 7.19
N SER A 14 -3.75 5.56 7.00
CA SER A 14 -4.95 5.82 6.18
C SER A 14 -5.83 6.90 6.83
N THR A 15 -6.02 6.84 8.15
CA THR A 15 -6.79 7.85 8.89
C THR A 15 -6.20 9.25 8.72
N ILE A 16 -4.88 9.39 8.84
CA ILE A 16 -4.27 10.71 8.68
C ILE A 16 -4.27 11.19 7.21
N ALA A 17 -4.18 10.28 6.23
CA ALA A 17 -4.32 10.61 4.82
C ALA A 17 -5.72 11.18 4.50
N GLU A 18 -6.77 10.56 5.02
CA GLU A 18 -8.16 11.03 4.88
C GLU A 18 -8.36 12.40 5.54
N LEU A 19 -7.87 12.58 6.77
CA LEU A 19 -7.96 13.86 7.47
C LEU A 19 -7.20 14.99 6.75
N LEU A 20 -6.07 14.68 6.11
CA LEU A 20 -5.33 15.65 5.29
C LEU A 20 -6.08 15.99 4.00
N HIS A 21 -6.68 15.00 3.34
CA HIS A 21 -7.45 15.21 2.13
C HIS A 21 -8.64 16.15 2.34
N LEU A 22 -9.30 16.08 3.50
CA LEU A 22 -10.38 17.00 3.88
C LEU A 22 -9.91 18.45 4.09
N LYS A 23 -8.62 18.67 4.38
CA LYS A 23 -8.05 19.99 4.71
C LYS A 23 -7.31 20.65 3.55
N ILE A 24 -6.87 19.87 2.57
CA ILE A 24 -6.09 20.36 1.42
C ILE A 24 -7.00 20.34 0.19
N GLU A 25 -7.38 21.53 -0.26
CA GLU A 25 -8.11 21.69 -1.51
C GLU A 25 -7.31 21.11 -2.68
N ILE A 26 -8.01 20.46 -3.62
CA ILE A 26 -7.41 19.85 -4.82
C ILE A 26 -6.30 18.85 -4.45
N SER A 27 -6.63 17.88 -3.60
CA SER A 27 -5.73 16.78 -3.23
C SER A 27 -6.27 15.43 -3.70
N HIS A 28 -5.40 14.43 -3.74
CA HIS A 28 -5.75 13.05 -4.09
C HIS A 28 -4.98 12.08 -3.18
N ILE A 29 -5.66 11.05 -2.69
CA ILE A 29 -5.06 9.99 -1.90
C ILE A 29 -4.64 8.88 -2.84
N TYR A 30 -3.34 8.56 -2.86
CA TYR A 30 -2.79 7.43 -3.60
C TYR A 30 -2.26 6.39 -2.60
N ALA A 31 -2.85 5.19 -2.61
CA ALA A 31 -2.45 4.07 -1.75
C ALA A 31 -1.56 3.09 -2.55
N PRO A 32 -0.25 3.04 -2.30
CA PRO A 32 0.67 2.18 -3.07
C PRO A 32 0.35 0.68 -2.93
N GLU A 33 -0.37 0.27 -1.89
CA GLU A 33 -0.85 -1.10 -1.71
C GLU A 33 -1.67 -1.59 -2.91
N GLN A 34 -2.40 -0.70 -3.60
CA GLN A 34 -3.17 -1.04 -4.80
C GLN A 34 -2.28 -1.60 -5.93
N VAL A 35 -1.07 -1.06 -6.10
CA VAL A 35 -0.12 -1.59 -7.09
C VAL A 35 0.38 -2.96 -6.67
N GLY A 36 0.65 -3.16 -5.38
CA GLY A 36 1.00 -4.48 -4.83
C GLY A 36 -0.06 -5.52 -5.13
N TYR A 37 -1.34 -5.21 -4.86
CA TYR A 37 -2.46 -6.11 -5.16
C TYR A 37 -2.64 -6.37 -6.66
N PHE A 38 -2.51 -5.34 -7.49
CA PHE A 38 -2.60 -5.48 -8.94
C PHE A 38 -1.53 -6.43 -9.47
N LEU A 39 -0.27 -6.22 -9.04
CA LEU A 39 0.82 -7.12 -9.41
C LEU A 39 0.53 -8.53 -8.89
N TRP A 40 0.19 -8.68 -7.61
CA TRP A 40 -0.09 -9.98 -7.00
C TRP A 40 -1.18 -10.76 -7.72
N GLY A 41 -2.26 -10.10 -8.17
CA GLY A 41 -3.33 -10.74 -8.94
C GLY A 41 -2.87 -11.32 -10.29
N ASN A 42 -1.79 -10.79 -10.86
CA ASN A 42 -1.22 -11.21 -12.14
C ASN A 42 -0.04 -12.20 -11.99
N PHE A 43 0.36 -12.55 -10.76
CA PHE A 43 1.47 -13.48 -10.56
C PHE A 43 1.05 -14.94 -10.82
N PRO A 44 2.00 -15.82 -11.22
CA PRO A 44 1.77 -17.26 -11.32
C PRO A 44 1.27 -17.86 -10.00
N ASP A 45 0.39 -18.85 -10.08
CA ASP A 45 -0.20 -19.50 -8.91
C ASP A 45 0.85 -20.16 -8.00
N GLU A 46 1.96 -20.62 -8.56
CA GLU A 46 3.08 -21.19 -7.81
C GLU A 46 3.67 -20.19 -6.81
N ILE A 47 3.72 -18.92 -7.19
CA ILE A 47 4.25 -17.83 -6.35
C ILE A 47 3.19 -17.39 -5.32
N LYS A 48 1.91 -17.43 -5.71
CA LYS A 48 0.79 -16.99 -4.85
C LYS A 48 0.48 -17.92 -3.68
N ARG A 49 1.04 -19.14 -3.66
CA ARG A 49 0.86 -20.12 -2.57
C ARG A 49 1.44 -19.68 -1.23
N THR A 50 2.29 -18.65 -1.19
CA THR A 50 2.89 -18.15 0.06
C THR A 50 1.94 -17.33 0.93
N GLY A 51 0.70 -17.07 0.50
CA GLY A 51 -0.28 -16.31 1.28
C GLY A 51 -0.18 -14.81 1.00
N ASP A 52 0.20 -14.00 2.00
CA ASP A 52 0.46 -12.57 1.79
C ASP A 52 1.69 -12.40 0.89
N PHE A 53 1.61 -11.49 -0.09
CA PHE A 53 2.72 -11.20 -1.00
C PHE A 53 3.94 -10.66 -0.24
N GLN A 54 3.73 -9.97 0.88
CA GLN A 54 4.78 -9.42 1.74
C GLN A 54 5.60 -10.51 2.42
N ASP A 55 5.08 -11.72 2.50
CA ASP A 55 5.78 -12.86 3.08
C ASP A 55 6.64 -13.62 2.09
N ASN A 56 6.50 -13.33 0.80
CA ASN A 56 7.26 -13.98 -0.25
C ASN A 56 8.75 -13.59 -0.20
N SER A 57 9.64 -14.58 -0.27
CA SER A 57 11.09 -14.38 -0.16
C SER A 57 11.68 -13.52 -1.28
N ILE A 58 11.01 -13.39 -2.42
CA ILE A 58 11.44 -12.51 -3.52
C ILE A 58 11.47 -11.04 -3.08
N TYR A 59 10.64 -10.64 -2.10
CA TYR A 59 10.58 -9.27 -1.58
C TYR A 59 11.40 -9.05 -0.30
N LYS A 60 12.02 -10.10 0.25
CA LYS A 60 12.85 -10.05 1.46
C LYS A 60 14.32 -10.19 1.05
N THR A 61 14.95 -9.08 0.67
CA THR A 61 16.43 -8.97 0.54
C THR A 61 17.09 -8.66 1.88
#